data_AF-A0A382H069-F1
#
_entry.id   AF-A0A382H069-F1
#
_cell.length_a   1.000
_cell.length_b   1.000
_cell.length_c   1.000
_cell.angle_alpha   90.00
_cell.angle_beta   90.00
_cell.angle_gamma   90.00
#
_symmetry.space_group_name_H-M   'P 1'
#
loop_
_entity.id
_entity.type
_entity.pdbx_description
1 polymer ?
#
loop_
_entity_poly.entity_id
_entity_poly.type
_entity_poly.pdbx_seq_one_letter_code
_entity_poly.pdbx_strand_id
1 'polypeptide(L)'
;VGIDLFAGPTEIAIIADKTADKEIVAADIVGQAEHGYNSPGWVFTTDKSLAEYVMKRVPELIQELPEGPRSSAEPAWKDYGEVILCDTNEEMAKISDQYASEHLEVHADKLDWWLKRLRNYGSLFLGEETTVAYGDKCSGPNHILPTKGAGRYTGGLYVGKFIKCLTFQRMSKESNKIVGATAARLARAEGMEAHARTGDIRLKKYGHS
;
A
#
# COMPACT_ATOMS: atom_id res chain seq x y z
N VAL A 1 15.73 -7.89 16.43
CA VAL A 1 15.99 -6.65 15.67
C VAL A 1 14.68 -6.19 15.03
N GLY A 2 14.48 -4.89 14.80
CA GLY A 2 13.30 -4.41 14.06
C GLY A 2 13.43 -4.77 12.57
N ILE A 3 12.33 -5.12 11.93
CA ILE A 3 12.22 -5.28 10.48
C ILE A 3 11.24 -4.21 9.96
N ASP A 4 11.42 -3.79 8.72
CA ASP A 4 10.63 -2.76 8.06
C ASP A 4 9.22 -3.23 7.67
N LEU A 5 9.14 -4.35 6.94
CA LEU A 5 7.91 -5.01 6.49
C LEU A 5 8.17 -6.47 6.06
N PHE A 6 7.10 -7.26 5.92
CA PHE A 6 7.18 -8.59 5.31
C PHE A 6 7.05 -8.44 3.79
N ALA A 7 8.16 -8.59 3.07
CA ALA A 7 8.16 -8.57 1.61
C ALA A 7 7.86 -9.98 1.06
N GLY A 8 6.89 -10.06 0.17
CA GLY A 8 6.62 -11.19 -0.72
C GLY A 8 7.13 -10.93 -2.14
N PRO A 9 6.69 -11.73 -3.13
CA PRO A 9 6.93 -11.44 -4.54
C PRO A 9 6.43 -10.05 -4.90
N THR A 10 7.06 -9.45 -5.91
CA THR A 10 6.67 -8.13 -6.37
C THR A 10 5.39 -8.20 -7.21
N GLU A 11 4.56 -7.17 -7.14
CA GLU A 11 3.21 -7.15 -7.71
C GLU A 11 2.98 -5.86 -8.51
N ILE A 12 2.30 -5.98 -9.65
CA ILE A 12 1.74 -4.82 -10.38
C ILE A 12 0.23 -5.00 -10.56
N ALA A 13 -0.49 -3.89 -10.41
CA ALA A 13 -1.85 -3.76 -10.89
C ALA A 13 -1.98 -2.53 -11.79
N ILE A 14 -2.75 -2.65 -12.86
CA ILE A 14 -3.06 -1.54 -13.76
C ILE A 14 -4.57 -1.37 -13.84
N ILE A 15 -5.06 -0.19 -13.46
CA ILE A 15 -6.42 0.24 -13.79
C ILE A 15 -6.34 0.93 -15.15
N ALA A 16 -7.04 0.37 -16.14
CA ALA A 16 -7.05 0.90 -17.50
C ALA A 16 -8.48 1.09 -17.99
N ASP A 17 -8.89 2.32 -18.28
CA ASP A 17 -10.18 2.57 -18.92
C ASP A 17 -10.08 2.51 -20.45
N LYS A 18 -11.18 2.77 -21.15
CA LYS A 18 -11.25 2.75 -22.63
C LYS A 18 -10.35 3.76 -23.34
N THR A 19 -9.76 4.71 -22.61
CA THR A 19 -8.87 5.75 -23.15
C THR A 19 -7.40 5.37 -23.07
N ALA A 20 -7.05 4.33 -22.31
CA ALA A 20 -5.68 3.85 -22.17
C ALA A 20 -5.11 3.32 -23.49
N ASP A 21 -3.84 3.59 -23.76
CA ASP A 21 -3.10 2.89 -24.80
C ASP A 21 -2.86 1.43 -24.40
N LYS A 22 -3.38 0.51 -25.22
CA LYS A 22 -3.36 -0.93 -24.93
C LYS A 22 -1.96 -1.54 -25.03
N GLU A 23 -1.09 -0.98 -25.86
CA GLU A 23 0.29 -1.45 -25.99
C GLU A 23 1.11 -1.04 -24.77
N ILE A 24 0.90 0.18 -24.26
CA ILE A 24 1.55 0.64 -23.02
C ILE A 24 1.13 -0.23 -21.84
N VAL A 25 -0.17 -0.47 -21.64
CA VAL A 25 -0.67 -1.34 -20.57
C VAL A 25 -0.06 -2.75 -20.65
N ALA A 26 0.02 -3.32 -21.86
CA ALA A 26 0.63 -4.63 -22.05
C ALA A 26 2.14 -4.62 -21.73
N ALA A 27 2.86 -3.57 -22.13
CA ALA A 27 4.29 -3.41 -21.87
C ALA A 27 4.58 -3.25 -20.37
N ASP A 28 3.80 -2.46 -19.64
CA ASP A 28 3.98 -2.24 -18.19
C ASP A 28 3.75 -3.53 -17.38
N ILE A 29 2.76 -4.36 -17.77
CA ILE A 29 2.57 -5.70 -17.18
C ILE A 29 3.82 -6.57 -17.37
N VAL A 30 4.39 -6.58 -18.57
CA VAL A 30 5.59 -7.37 -18.88
C VAL A 30 6.81 -6.85 -18.13
N GLY A 31 6.92 -5.52 -17.98
CA GLY A 31 7.97 -4.86 -17.23
C GLY A 31 8.05 -5.30 -15.77
N GLN A 32 6.91 -5.60 -15.14
CA GLN A 32 6.94 -6.20 -13.80
C GLN A 32 7.15 -7.71 -13.82
N ALA A 33 6.56 -8.41 -14.78
CA ALA A 33 6.60 -9.87 -14.84
C ALA A 33 8.05 -10.41 -14.89
N GLU A 34 8.99 -9.67 -15.47
CA GLU A 34 10.40 -10.07 -15.53
C GLU A 34 11.12 -10.11 -14.16
N HIS A 35 10.57 -9.51 -13.10
CA HIS A 35 11.21 -9.49 -11.79
C HIS A 35 11.28 -10.87 -11.12
N GLY A 36 10.37 -11.79 -11.47
CA GLY A 36 10.41 -13.15 -10.94
C GLY A 36 9.21 -13.99 -11.33
N TYR A 37 9.41 -15.30 -11.41
CA TYR A 37 8.43 -16.31 -11.84
C TYR A 37 7.11 -16.36 -11.04
N ASN A 38 7.08 -15.70 -9.89
CA ASN A 38 5.93 -15.64 -8.98
C ASN A 38 5.42 -14.21 -8.78
N SER A 39 5.72 -13.29 -9.71
CA SER A 39 5.28 -11.89 -9.67
C SER A 39 3.88 -11.75 -10.28
N PRO A 40 2.84 -11.44 -9.50
CA PRO A 40 1.49 -11.25 -10.02
C PRO A 40 1.38 -9.97 -10.85
N GLY A 41 0.58 -10.04 -11.92
CA GLY A 41 0.26 -8.91 -12.77
C GLY A 41 -1.23 -8.85 -13.06
N TRP A 42 -1.88 -7.76 -12.67
CA TRP A 42 -3.33 -7.62 -12.76
C TRP A 42 -3.74 -6.43 -13.61
N VAL A 43 -4.71 -6.60 -14.50
CA VAL A 43 -5.35 -5.50 -15.23
C VAL A 43 -6.83 -5.44 -14.87
N PHE A 44 -7.27 -4.29 -14.38
CA PHE A 44 -8.68 -3.98 -14.13
C PHE A 44 -9.17 -3.03 -15.22
N THR A 45 -10.18 -3.41 -15.98
CA THR A 45 -10.68 -2.57 -17.07
C THR A 45 -12.19 -2.67 -17.22
N THR A 46 -12.82 -1.61 -17.72
CA THR A 46 -14.21 -1.64 -18.21
C THR A 46 -14.31 -1.90 -19.72
N ASP A 47 -13.17 -1.94 -20.42
CA ASP A 47 -13.13 -2.12 -21.87
C ASP A 47 -12.72 -3.55 -22.22
N LYS A 48 -13.71 -4.33 -22.71
CA LYS A 48 -13.49 -5.69 -23.18
C LYS A 48 -12.44 -5.78 -24.29
N SER A 49 -12.37 -4.77 -25.16
CA SER A 49 -11.40 -4.75 -26.25
C SER A 49 -9.97 -4.47 -25.78
N LEU A 50 -9.80 -3.84 -24.61
CA LEU A 50 -8.50 -3.71 -23.94
C LEU A 50 -8.15 -5.04 -23.27
N ALA A 51 -9.08 -5.65 -22.55
CA ALA A 51 -8.88 -6.94 -21.90
C ALA A 51 -8.41 -8.02 -22.89
N GLU A 52 -9.12 -8.18 -24.00
CA GLU A 52 -8.76 -9.14 -25.05
C GLU A 52 -7.40 -8.84 -25.69
N TYR A 53 -7.07 -7.56 -25.86
CA TYR A 53 -5.78 -7.16 -26.40
C TYR A 53 -4.64 -7.53 -25.47
N VAL A 54 -4.72 -7.16 -24.19
CA VAL A 54 -3.69 -7.45 -23.18
C VAL A 54 -3.46 -8.95 -23.06
N MET A 55 -4.54 -9.75 -22.96
CA MET A 55 -4.43 -11.21 -22.87
C MET A 55 -3.69 -11.83 -24.05
N LYS A 56 -3.80 -11.25 -25.24
CA LYS A 56 -3.09 -11.70 -26.44
C LYS A 56 -1.66 -11.16 -26.50
N ARG A 57 -1.49 -9.86 -26.22
CA ARG A 57 -0.24 -9.13 -26.49
C ARG A 57 0.85 -9.40 -25.45
N VAL A 58 0.48 -9.57 -24.18
CA VAL A 58 1.45 -9.84 -23.10
C VAL A 58 2.31 -11.08 -23.39
N PRO A 59 1.76 -12.25 -23.76
CA PRO A 59 2.57 -13.40 -24.17
C PRO A 59 3.53 -13.12 -25.34
N GLU A 60 3.10 -12.34 -26.34
CA GLU A 60 3.93 -11.97 -27.50
C GLU A 60 5.14 -11.13 -27.06
N LEU A 61 4.89 -10.10 -26.25
CA LEU A 61 5.93 -9.24 -25.66
C LEU A 61 6.90 -10.03 -24.78
N ILE A 62 6.41 -11.00 -23.99
CA ILE A 62 7.28 -11.88 -23.19
C ILE A 62 8.23 -12.68 -24.10
N GLN A 63 7.77 -13.17 -25.25
CA GLN A 63 8.63 -13.90 -26.19
C GLN A 63 9.71 -13.00 -26.81
N GLU A 64 9.47 -11.69 -26.92
CA GLU A 64 10.45 -10.72 -27.41
C GLU A 64 11.58 -10.45 -26.39
N LEU A 65 11.39 -10.76 -25.10
CA LEU A 65 12.41 -10.58 -24.06
C LEU A 65 13.63 -11.51 -24.24
N PRO A 66 14.84 -11.14 -23.75
CA PRO A 66 15.96 -12.07 -23.64
C PRO A 66 15.65 -13.24 -22.70
N GLU A 67 16.40 -14.35 -22.85
CA GLU A 67 16.14 -15.61 -22.13
C GLU A 67 16.01 -15.46 -20.60
N GLY A 68 16.86 -14.64 -19.97
CA GLY A 68 16.81 -14.42 -18.52
C GLY A 68 15.47 -13.84 -18.06
N PRO A 69 15.13 -12.60 -18.45
CA PRO A 69 13.83 -11.99 -18.17
C PRO A 69 12.63 -12.85 -18.62
N ARG A 70 12.70 -13.44 -19.83
CA ARG A 70 11.65 -14.31 -20.38
C ARG A 70 11.34 -15.50 -19.46
N SER A 71 12.38 -16.17 -18.95
CA SER A 71 12.23 -17.32 -18.05
C SER A 71 11.55 -17.00 -16.72
N SER A 72 11.51 -15.72 -16.33
CA SER A 72 10.75 -15.23 -15.18
C SER A 72 9.35 -14.77 -15.59
N ALA A 73 9.24 -13.96 -16.65
CA ALA A 73 7.98 -13.35 -17.07
C ALA A 73 6.94 -14.38 -17.56
N GLU A 74 7.37 -15.45 -18.25
CA GLU A 74 6.46 -16.47 -18.78
C GLU A 74 5.66 -17.20 -17.68
N PRO A 75 6.29 -17.82 -16.66
CA PRO A 75 5.54 -18.40 -15.54
C PRO A 75 4.80 -17.36 -14.71
N ALA A 76 5.34 -16.14 -14.53
CA ALA A 76 4.67 -15.07 -13.80
C ALA A 76 3.30 -14.74 -14.41
N TRP A 77 3.25 -14.50 -15.71
CA TRP A 77 2.00 -14.24 -16.41
C TRP A 77 1.08 -15.46 -16.45
N LYS A 78 1.63 -16.64 -16.76
CA LYS A 78 0.84 -17.88 -16.89
C LYS A 78 0.16 -18.30 -15.59
N ASP A 79 0.86 -18.17 -14.46
CA ASP A 79 0.40 -18.70 -13.17
C ASP A 79 -0.28 -17.64 -12.29
N TYR A 80 0.01 -16.34 -12.51
CA TYR A 80 -0.46 -15.24 -11.65
C TYR A 80 -1.01 -14.03 -12.42
N GLY A 81 -1.03 -14.06 -13.75
CA GLY A 81 -1.63 -13.00 -14.58
C GLY A 81 -3.15 -13.04 -14.55
N GLU A 82 -3.79 -11.90 -14.28
CA GLU A 82 -5.26 -11.79 -14.32
C GLU A 82 -5.70 -10.53 -15.06
N VAL A 83 -6.75 -10.67 -15.86
CA VAL A 83 -7.45 -9.54 -16.48
C VAL A 83 -8.90 -9.58 -16.03
N ILE A 84 -9.33 -8.54 -15.32
CA ILE A 84 -10.66 -8.46 -14.70
C ILE A 84 -11.46 -7.39 -15.43
N LEU A 85 -12.49 -7.85 -16.15
CA LEU A 85 -13.48 -6.98 -16.78
C LEU A 85 -14.51 -6.55 -15.72
N CYS A 86 -14.61 -5.25 -15.50
CA CYS A 86 -15.51 -4.60 -14.57
C CYS A 86 -16.61 -3.84 -15.32
N ASP A 87 -17.72 -3.54 -14.64
CA ASP A 87 -18.83 -2.75 -15.19
C ASP A 87 -18.58 -1.24 -15.06
N THR A 88 -17.87 -0.79 -14.02
CA THR A 88 -17.70 0.64 -13.71
C THR A 88 -16.32 0.99 -13.13
N ASN A 89 -15.95 2.27 -13.21
CA ASN A 89 -14.75 2.81 -12.54
C ASN A 89 -14.78 2.57 -11.02
N GLU A 90 -15.96 2.66 -10.40
CA GLU A 90 -16.11 2.41 -8.96
C GLU A 90 -15.83 0.95 -8.60
N GLU A 91 -16.26 0.02 -9.46
CA GLU A 91 -15.93 -1.39 -9.31
C GLU A 91 -14.44 -1.66 -9.50
N MET A 92 -13.80 -1.10 -10.54
CA MET A 92 -12.35 -1.19 -10.73
C MET A 92 -11.59 -0.70 -9.48
N ALA A 93 -11.97 0.47 -8.94
CA ALA A 93 -11.36 1.01 -7.73
C ALA A 93 -11.55 0.09 -6.52
N LYS A 94 -12.76 -0.45 -6.34
CA LYS A 94 -13.08 -1.37 -5.23
C LYS A 94 -12.28 -2.67 -5.31
N ILE A 95 -12.18 -3.26 -6.50
CA ILE A 95 -11.40 -4.49 -6.72
C ILE A 95 -9.91 -4.22 -6.53
N SER A 96 -9.38 -3.13 -7.08
CA SER A 96 -8.00 -2.70 -6.85
C SER A 96 -7.68 -2.56 -5.35
N ASP A 97 -8.54 -1.86 -4.60
CA ASP A 97 -8.39 -1.72 -3.14
C ASP A 97 -8.49 -3.06 -2.38
N GLN A 98 -9.16 -4.08 -2.94
CA GLN A 98 -9.23 -5.44 -2.39
C GLN A 98 -7.97 -6.26 -2.69
N TYR A 99 -7.29 -6.03 -3.82
CA TYR A 99 -6.00 -6.64 -4.08
C TYR A 99 -4.91 -5.96 -3.24
N ALA A 100 -4.97 -4.63 -3.12
CA ALA A 100 -4.02 -3.81 -2.38
C ALA A 100 -2.58 -4.06 -2.84
N SER A 101 -2.37 -3.89 -4.16
CA SER A 101 -1.12 -4.21 -4.85
C SER A 101 0.06 -3.39 -4.33
N GLU A 102 1.26 -3.93 -4.51
CA GLU A 102 2.50 -3.21 -4.27
C GLU A 102 2.60 -1.96 -5.14
N HIS A 103 2.50 -2.13 -6.46
CA HIS A 103 2.47 -1.05 -7.43
C HIS A 103 1.09 -0.96 -8.07
N LEU A 104 0.54 0.24 -8.16
CA LEU A 104 -0.75 0.51 -8.81
C LEU A 104 -0.58 1.61 -9.85
N GLU A 105 -0.80 1.28 -11.11
CA GLU A 105 -0.88 2.26 -12.19
C GLU A 105 -2.34 2.58 -12.54
N VAL A 106 -2.58 3.81 -12.96
CA VAL A 106 -3.90 4.27 -13.43
C VAL A 106 -3.73 4.95 -14.80
N HIS A 107 -4.13 4.22 -15.83
CA HIS A 107 -4.20 4.68 -17.22
C HIS A 107 -5.67 4.95 -17.54
N ALA A 108 -6.18 6.10 -17.11
CA ALA A 108 -7.60 6.42 -17.24
C ALA A 108 -7.86 7.92 -17.28
N ASP A 109 -9.05 8.30 -17.72
CA ASP A 109 -9.52 9.67 -17.58
C ASP A 109 -9.74 10.04 -16.09
N LYS A 110 -9.86 11.35 -15.82
CA LYS A 110 -10.20 11.89 -14.49
C LYS A 110 -9.25 11.43 -13.35
N LEU A 111 -7.94 11.55 -13.56
CA LEU A 111 -6.90 11.16 -12.58
C LEU A 111 -7.15 11.68 -11.15
N ASP A 112 -7.66 12.91 -11.01
CA ASP A 112 -8.04 13.50 -9.72
C ASP A 112 -9.08 12.68 -8.94
N TRP A 113 -10.00 12.03 -9.65
CA TRP A 113 -11.00 11.16 -9.04
C TRP A 113 -10.34 9.90 -8.48
N TRP A 114 -9.47 9.26 -9.27
CA TRP A 114 -8.72 8.06 -8.86
C TRP A 114 -7.84 8.33 -7.65
N LEU A 115 -7.06 9.42 -7.68
CA LEU A 115 -6.24 9.86 -6.55
C LEU A 115 -7.06 10.04 -5.26
N LYS A 116 -8.26 10.62 -5.39
CA LYS A 116 -9.17 10.83 -4.26
C LYS A 116 -9.93 9.57 -3.86
N ARG A 117 -10.03 8.55 -4.70
CA ARG A 117 -10.86 7.34 -4.47
C ARG A 117 -10.06 6.14 -3.96
N LEU A 118 -8.87 5.90 -4.48
CA LEU A 118 -8.04 4.74 -4.14
C LEU A 118 -7.47 4.87 -2.73
N ARG A 119 -7.33 3.75 -2.02
CA ARG A 119 -6.93 3.74 -0.61
C ARG A 119 -5.84 2.74 -0.29
N ASN A 120 -5.82 1.59 -0.96
CA ASN A 120 -4.92 0.49 -0.62
C ASN A 120 -3.99 0.19 -1.80
N TYR A 121 -2.74 0.62 -1.68
CA TYR A 121 -1.65 0.35 -2.60
C TYR A 121 -0.32 0.63 -1.89
N GLY A 122 0.79 0.08 -2.38
CA GLY A 122 2.12 0.47 -1.93
C GLY A 122 2.52 1.83 -2.51
N SER A 123 2.56 1.92 -3.83
CA SER A 123 2.83 3.16 -4.59
C SER A 123 1.85 3.31 -5.75
N LEU A 124 1.46 4.56 -6.02
CA LEU A 124 0.47 4.92 -7.04
C LEU A 124 1.13 5.73 -8.15
N PHE A 125 0.94 5.29 -9.40
CA PHE A 125 1.40 5.92 -10.63
C PHE A 125 0.14 6.40 -11.39
N LEU A 126 0.05 7.70 -11.67
CA LEU A 126 -1.18 8.32 -12.19
C LEU A 126 -0.91 8.94 -13.56
N GLY A 127 -1.61 8.43 -14.58
CA GLY A 127 -1.47 8.88 -15.96
C GLY A 127 -0.57 7.95 -16.76
N GLU A 128 -0.81 7.93 -18.08
CA GLU A 128 -0.07 7.13 -19.06
C GLU A 128 1.42 7.50 -19.11
N GLU A 129 1.77 8.71 -18.67
CA GLU A 129 3.13 9.23 -18.65
C GLU A 129 3.98 8.67 -17.49
N THR A 130 3.42 7.82 -16.63
CA THR A 130 4.09 7.28 -15.45
C THR A 130 4.00 5.76 -15.36
N THR A 131 5.15 5.10 -15.23
CA THR A 131 5.28 3.64 -15.10
C THR A 131 6.03 3.27 -13.82
N VAL A 132 5.81 2.06 -13.31
CA VAL A 132 6.58 1.46 -12.19
C VAL A 132 8.08 1.61 -12.40
N ALA A 133 8.56 1.41 -13.63
CA ALA A 133 9.99 1.52 -13.94
C ALA A 133 10.58 2.89 -13.58
N TYR A 134 9.80 3.98 -13.61
CA TYR A 134 10.28 5.30 -13.20
C TYR A 134 10.33 5.41 -11.67
N GLY A 135 9.37 4.82 -10.96
CA GLY A 135 9.36 4.66 -9.49
C GLY A 135 10.58 3.92 -8.98
N ASP A 136 10.88 2.82 -9.65
CA ASP A 136 11.96 1.92 -9.31
C ASP A 136 13.36 2.51 -9.48
N LYS A 137 13.51 3.50 -10.35
CA LYS A 137 14.83 3.97 -10.78
C LYS A 137 15.11 5.42 -10.42
N CYS A 138 14.22 6.36 -10.73
CA CYS A 138 14.64 7.77 -10.82
C CYS A 138 13.61 8.85 -10.48
N SER A 139 12.34 8.51 -10.24
CA SER A 139 11.31 9.53 -9.97
C SER A 139 11.33 10.08 -8.53
N GLY A 140 11.91 9.35 -7.58
CA GLY A 140 12.17 9.82 -6.21
C GLY A 140 11.46 9.07 -5.07
N PRO A 141 10.21 8.58 -5.21
CA PRO A 141 9.59 7.68 -4.23
C PRO A 141 10.42 6.42 -3.97
N ASN A 142 10.22 5.79 -2.83
CA ASN A 142 10.97 4.58 -2.48
C ASN A 142 10.26 3.33 -3.03
N HIS A 143 11.01 2.45 -3.70
CA HIS A 143 10.49 1.21 -4.27
C HIS A 143 10.47 0.00 -3.31
N ILE A 144 10.89 0.17 -2.05
CA ILE A 144 10.70 -0.87 -1.02
C ILE A 144 9.26 -0.74 -0.50
N LEU A 145 8.38 -1.57 -1.04
CA LEU A 145 6.93 -1.44 -0.90
C LEU A 145 6.30 -2.69 -0.26
N PRO A 146 5.12 -2.55 0.35
CA PRO A 146 4.39 -3.68 0.91
C PRO A 146 3.73 -4.53 -0.18
N THR A 147 3.88 -5.85 -0.11
CA THR A 147 3.25 -6.80 -1.04
C THR A 147 2.24 -7.71 -0.33
N LYS A 148 1.61 -8.65 -1.04
CA LYS A 148 0.64 -9.61 -0.50
C LYS A 148 -0.53 -8.96 0.24
N GLY A 149 -0.99 -7.82 -0.27
CA GLY A 149 -2.09 -7.03 0.29
C GLY A 149 -1.74 -6.30 1.60
N ALA A 150 -0.46 -6.19 1.97
CA ALA A 150 -0.02 -5.40 3.12
C ALA A 150 -0.23 -3.89 2.92
N GLY A 151 -0.44 -3.43 1.68
CA GLY A 151 -0.87 -2.06 1.35
C GLY A 151 -2.16 -1.61 2.05
N ARG A 152 -2.93 -2.53 2.66
CA ARG A 152 -4.10 -2.21 3.49
C ARG A 152 -3.77 -1.57 4.84
N TYR A 153 -2.57 -1.78 5.37
CA TYR A 153 -2.22 -1.37 6.75
C TYR A 153 -0.83 -0.77 6.90
N THR A 154 0.01 -0.84 5.87
CA THR A 154 1.31 -0.14 5.84
C THR A 154 1.54 0.44 4.44
N GLY A 155 2.32 1.51 4.37
CA GLY A 155 2.88 2.02 3.10
C GLY A 155 4.32 1.59 2.91
N GLY A 156 4.94 2.12 1.84
CA GLY A 156 6.35 1.94 1.52
C GLY A 156 7.34 2.42 2.58
N LEU A 157 8.59 2.05 2.39
CA LEU A 157 9.70 2.52 3.21
C LEU A 157 9.85 4.04 3.07
N TYR A 158 9.94 4.73 4.20
CA TYR A 158 10.14 6.18 4.26
C TYR A 158 10.96 6.54 5.49
N VAL A 159 11.41 7.80 5.60
CA VAL A 159 12.30 8.25 6.68
C VAL A 159 11.76 7.92 8.09
N GLY A 160 10.44 7.92 8.30
CA GLY A 160 9.84 7.58 9.59
C GLY A 160 10.06 6.13 10.04
N LYS A 161 10.36 5.20 9.11
CA LYS A 161 10.74 3.81 9.45
C LYS A 161 12.14 3.71 10.08
N PHE A 162 12.96 4.75 9.94
CA PHE A 162 14.29 4.87 10.55
C PHE A 162 14.29 5.71 11.82
N ILE A 163 13.14 6.29 12.19
CA ILE A 163 12.99 7.14 13.38
C ILE A 163 12.34 6.33 14.49
N LYS A 164 12.94 6.37 15.68
CA LYS A 164 12.31 5.89 16.91
C LYS A 164 11.68 7.08 17.64
N CYS A 165 10.35 7.13 17.67
CA CYS A 165 9.62 8.14 18.45
C CYS A 165 9.57 7.73 19.93
N LEU A 166 10.19 8.53 20.80
CA LEU A 166 10.13 8.35 22.26
C LEU A 166 9.14 9.36 22.86
N THR A 167 8.27 8.89 23.75
CA THR A 167 7.40 9.78 24.52
C THR A 167 8.00 10.03 25.91
N PHE A 168 7.81 11.24 26.42
CA PHE A 168 8.13 11.58 27.80
C PHE A 168 7.01 12.45 28.37
N GLN A 169 6.85 12.41 29.68
CA GLN A 169 5.94 13.31 30.39
C GLN A 169 6.65 13.91 31.59
N ARG A 170 6.43 15.21 31.79
CA ARG A 170 6.81 15.92 33.00
C ARG A 170 5.60 16.74 33.42
N MET A 171 5.24 16.65 34.69
CA MET A 171 4.09 17.37 35.23
C MET A 171 4.56 18.31 36.32
N SER A 172 3.91 19.47 36.42
CA SER A 172 4.01 20.31 37.61
C SER A 172 3.21 19.71 38.76
N LYS A 173 3.40 20.26 39.97
CA LYS A 173 2.59 19.87 41.15
C LYS A 173 1.12 20.26 40.95
N GLU A 174 0.87 21.38 40.28
CA GLU A 174 -0.46 21.93 39.99
C GLU A 174 -1.22 21.04 39.01
N SER A 175 -0.57 20.55 37.94
CA SER A 175 -1.21 19.62 37.00
C SER A 175 -1.50 18.26 37.65
N ASN A 176 -0.72 17.86 38.65
CA ASN A 176 -0.94 16.60 39.36
C ASN A 176 -2.30 16.54 40.07
N LYS A 177 -2.88 17.68 40.45
CA LYS A 177 -4.21 17.72 41.09
C LYS A 177 -5.30 17.11 40.20
N ILE A 178 -5.35 17.62 38.97
CA ILE A 178 -6.39 17.26 38.00
C ILE A 178 -6.16 15.84 37.49
N VAL A 179 -4.93 15.55 37.06
CA VAL A 179 -4.59 14.27 36.45
C VAL A 179 -4.55 13.15 37.49
N GLY A 180 -4.01 13.40 38.68
CA GLY A 180 -3.95 12.42 39.77
C GLY A 180 -5.34 12.00 40.25
N ALA A 181 -6.26 12.95 40.43
CA ALA A 181 -7.64 12.65 40.83
C ALA A 181 -8.40 11.90 39.74
N THR A 182 -8.22 12.31 38.48
CA THR A 182 -8.83 11.63 37.32
C THR A 182 -8.31 10.21 37.19
N ALA A 183 -6.98 10.02 37.24
CA ALA A 183 -6.34 8.72 37.17
C ALA A 183 -6.79 7.80 38.31
N ALA A 184 -6.92 8.32 39.54
CA ALA A 184 -7.38 7.52 40.67
C ALA A 184 -8.82 7.03 40.52
N ARG A 185 -9.71 7.86 39.95
CA ARG A 185 -11.09 7.47 39.67
C ARG A 185 -11.18 6.45 38.54
N LEU A 186 -10.49 6.69 37.43
CA LEU A 186 -10.45 5.75 36.29
C LEU A 186 -9.88 4.40 36.71
N ALA A 187 -8.74 4.40 37.41
CA ALA A 187 -8.10 3.18 37.88
C ALA A 187 -9.00 2.36 38.81
N ARG A 188 -9.85 2.99 39.63
CA ARG A 188 -10.84 2.27 40.45
C ARG A 188 -11.97 1.67 39.63
N ALA A 189 -12.46 2.39 38.62
CA ALA A 189 -13.47 1.85 37.70
C ALA A 189 -12.93 0.63 36.92
N GLU A 190 -11.63 0.61 36.64
CA GLU A 190 -10.93 -0.52 36.00
C GLU A 190 -10.53 -1.65 36.99
N GLY A 191 -10.83 -1.51 38.29
CA GLY A 191 -10.43 -2.48 39.32
C GLY A 191 -8.94 -2.48 39.69
N MET A 192 -8.19 -1.46 39.26
CA MET A 192 -6.74 -1.31 39.48
C MET A 192 -6.43 -0.44 40.72
N GLU A 193 -6.81 -0.89 41.91
CA GLU A 193 -6.68 -0.09 43.15
C GLU A 193 -5.24 0.37 43.45
N ALA A 194 -4.22 -0.44 43.15
CA ALA A 194 -2.83 -0.04 43.32
C ALA A 194 -2.44 1.16 42.43
N HIS A 195 -2.93 1.20 41.17
CA HIS A 195 -2.73 2.36 40.28
C HIS A 195 -3.42 3.59 40.85
N ALA A 196 -4.65 3.44 41.36
CA ALA A 196 -5.38 4.55 41.97
C ALA A 196 -4.64 5.18 43.15
N ARG A 197 -4.10 4.34 44.04
CA ARG A 197 -3.30 4.80 45.20
C ARG A 197 -2.05 5.56 44.80
N THR A 198 -1.48 5.31 43.61
CA THR A 198 -0.35 6.13 43.12
C THR A 198 -0.77 7.56 42.81
N GLY A 199 -2.02 7.79 42.39
CA GLY A 199 -2.62 9.11 42.27
C GLY A 199 -2.85 9.72 43.65
N ASP A 200 -3.55 8.99 44.52
CA ASP A 200 -3.94 9.45 45.86
C ASP A 200 -2.73 9.89 46.70
N ILE A 201 -1.63 9.13 46.71
CA ILE A 201 -0.45 9.47 47.51
C ILE A 201 0.20 10.79 47.06
N ARG A 202 0.13 11.12 45.76
CA ARG A 202 0.66 12.38 45.22
C ARG A 202 -0.28 13.54 45.54
N LEU A 203 -1.59 13.34 45.42
CA LEU A 203 -2.60 14.32 45.86
C LEU A 203 -2.42 14.67 47.34
N LYS A 204 -2.28 13.64 48.18
CA LYS A 204 -1.99 13.79 49.62
C LYS A 204 -0.68 14.53 49.87
N LYS A 205 0.40 14.15 49.19
CA LYS A 205 1.73 14.75 49.39
C LYS A 205 1.80 16.21 48.98
N TYR A 206 1.13 16.59 47.90
CA TYR A 206 1.18 17.96 47.38
C TYR A 206 0.13 18.90 47.99
N GLY A 207 -0.60 18.45 49.03
CA GLY A 207 -1.47 19.29 49.85
C GLY A 207 -2.86 19.48 49.24
N HIS A 208 -3.39 18.42 48.61
CA HIS A 208 -4.72 18.45 47.99
C HIS A 208 -5.59 17.43 48.74
N SER A 209 -6.37 17.97 49.68
CA SER A 209 -7.42 17.29 50.42
C SER A 209 -8.64 17.07 49.54
#